data_AF-A0A933TY62-F1
#
_entry.id   AF-A0A933TY62-F1
#
_cell.length_a   1.000
_cell.length_b   1.000
_cell.length_c   1.000
_cell.angle_alpha   90.00
_cell.angle_beta   90.00
_cell.angle_gamma   90.00
#
_symmetry.space_group_name_H-M   'P 1'
#
loop_
_entity.id
_entity.type
_entity.pdbx_description
1 polymer ?
#
loop_
_entity_poly.entity_id
_entity_poly.type
_entity_poly.pdbx_seq_one_letter_code
_entity_poly.pdbx_strand_id
1 'polypeptide(L)'
;MPVCVHNNKDGADADALKRFDEPAWNNPVVRFLDARGKDVIERRDGVWSAPDVARRMTAALAAAKAPVPAWLELAELDARKKELPRVVLAMHCFWEGQAKLGASRGVADARPAFLDGEEVVDLRFDPERSTLAELLEAADRAGLAKRAWITGERELEAARRVLGDRARPFAKEPDPAPASDDLRALKRSPVGDLPLCRAQAVRANAELAANDQVRAGTLSPRQADRLSKQSASAKH
;
A
#
# COMPACT_ATOMS: atom_id res chain seq x y z
N MET A 1 21.33 3.86 -8.24
CA MET A 1 21.04 3.73 -9.68
C MET A 1 20.77 2.26 -9.97
N PRO A 2 19.61 1.85 -10.52
CA PRO A 2 19.41 0.48 -10.95
C PRO A 2 20.24 0.20 -12.22
N VAL A 3 20.81 -1.00 -12.31
CA VAL A 3 21.57 -1.48 -13.47
C VAL A 3 20.96 -2.82 -13.88
N CYS A 4 20.72 -3.00 -15.18
CA CYS A 4 20.31 -4.29 -15.73
C CYS A 4 21.56 -4.94 -16.35
N VAL A 5 21.82 -6.19 -15.97
CA VAL A 5 22.91 -7.01 -16.53
C VAL A 5 22.26 -8.13 -17.32
N HIS A 6 22.61 -8.25 -18.60
CA HIS A 6 22.00 -9.25 -19.47
C HIS A 6 22.83 -10.54 -19.55
N ASN A 7 22.13 -11.66 -19.43
CA ASN A 7 22.72 -12.99 -19.62
C ASN A 7 23.16 -13.22 -21.07
N ASN A 8 24.17 -14.07 -21.25
CA ASN A 8 24.73 -14.45 -22.56
C ASN A 8 25.15 -13.25 -23.43
N LYS A 9 25.62 -12.17 -22.81
CA LYS A 9 26.21 -11.01 -23.47
C LYS A 9 27.67 -10.88 -23.08
N ASP A 10 28.54 -10.69 -24.07
CA ASP A 10 29.95 -10.42 -23.87
C ASP A 10 30.20 -9.01 -23.33
N GLY A 11 31.46 -8.71 -22.99
CA GLY A 11 31.88 -7.39 -22.53
C GLY A 11 31.42 -7.09 -21.10
N ALA A 12 30.93 -5.86 -20.87
CA ALA A 12 30.65 -5.35 -19.53
C ALA A 12 29.62 -6.19 -18.75
N ASP A 13 28.65 -6.80 -19.43
CA ASP A 13 27.68 -7.70 -18.80
C ASP A 13 28.36 -9.01 -18.33
N ALA A 14 29.17 -9.65 -19.17
CA ALA A 14 29.96 -10.82 -18.79
C ALA A 14 30.93 -10.52 -17.63
N ASP A 15 31.54 -9.35 -17.62
CA ASP A 15 32.44 -8.93 -16.53
C ASP A 15 31.68 -8.69 -15.22
N ALA A 16 30.47 -8.13 -15.28
CA ALA A 16 29.60 -7.99 -14.12
C ALA A 16 29.16 -9.36 -13.57
N LEU A 17 28.76 -10.29 -14.44
CA LEU A 17 28.40 -11.66 -14.04
C LEU A 17 29.58 -12.36 -13.35
N LYS A 18 30.78 -12.31 -13.93
CA LYS A 18 32.01 -12.85 -13.31
C LYS A 18 32.31 -12.21 -11.96
N ARG A 19 32.17 -10.88 -11.84
CA ARG A 19 32.40 -10.15 -10.58
C ARG A 19 31.51 -10.66 -9.44
N PHE A 20 30.27 -11.00 -9.75
CA PHE A 20 29.29 -11.44 -8.75
C PHE A 20 29.13 -12.96 -8.66
N ASP A 21 29.97 -13.72 -9.37
CA ASP A 21 29.89 -15.19 -9.48
C ASP A 21 28.49 -15.65 -9.92
N GLU A 22 27.90 -14.93 -10.87
CA GLU A 22 26.63 -15.30 -11.49
C GLU A 22 26.87 -16.04 -12.80
N PRO A 23 26.21 -17.19 -13.04
CA PRO A 23 26.36 -17.90 -14.30
C PRO A 23 25.70 -17.13 -15.44
N ALA A 24 26.24 -17.26 -16.66
CA ALA A 24 25.67 -16.67 -17.86
C ALA A 24 24.27 -17.22 -18.23
N TRP A 25 23.86 -18.32 -17.59
CA TRP A 25 22.54 -18.91 -17.71
C TRP A 25 21.92 -19.10 -16.32
N ASN A 26 21.23 -18.06 -15.83
CA ASN A 26 20.37 -18.13 -14.65
C ASN A 26 19.00 -17.48 -14.93
N ASN A 27 18.08 -17.65 -13.98
CA ASN A 27 16.91 -16.78 -13.88
C ASN A 27 17.34 -15.38 -13.41
N PRO A 28 16.53 -14.33 -13.68
CA PRO A 28 16.85 -12.98 -13.23
C PRO A 28 17.07 -12.92 -11.71
N VAL A 29 18.21 -12.34 -11.31
CA VAL A 29 18.56 -12.12 -9.89
C VAL A 29 18.58 -10.62 -9.61
N VAL A 30 18.06 -10.22 -8.45
CA VAL A 30 18.12 -8.84 -7.98
C VAL A 30 19.08 -8.73 -6.80
N ARG A 31 20.16 -7.97 -6.99
CA ARG A 31 21.17 -7.66 -5.96
C ARG A 31 21.01 -6.24 -5.46
N PHE A 32 21.25 -6.05 -4.16
CA PHE A 32 21.21 -4.76 -3.49
C PHE A 32 22.60 -4.46 -2.97
N LEU A 33 23.29 -3.52 -3.60
CA LEU A 33 24.71 -3.29 -3.39
C LEU A 33 24.97 -1.97 -2.65
N ASP A 34 25.99 -1.96 -1.80
CA ASP A 34 26.53 -0.74 -1.21
C ASP A 34 27.43 0.02 -2.21
N ALA A 35 27.99 1.16 -1.78
CA ALA A 35 28.89 1.97 -2.60
C ALA A 35 30.22 1.27 -2.95
N ARG A 36 30.57 0.17 -2.26
CA ARG A 36 31.76 -0.66 -2.53
C ARG A 36 31.40 -1.85 -3.44
N GLY A 37 30.14 -2.00 -3.82
CA GLY A 37 29.62 -3.09 -4.62
C GLY A 37 29.50 -4.42 -3.87
N LYS A 38 29.36 -4.37 -2.54
CA LYS A 38 29.06 -5.54 -1.71
C LYS A 38 27.55 -5.64 -1.47
N ASP A 39 27.03 -6.86 -1.43
CA ASP A 39 25.63 -7.09 -1.06
C ASP A 39 25.30 -6.54 0.33
N VAL A 40 24.25 -5.72 0.40
CA VAL A 40 23.67 -5.14 1.62
C VAL A 40 22.79 -6.16 2.33
N ILE A 41 22.10 -7.00 1.56
CA ILE A 41 21.31 -8.14 2.03
C ILE A 41 21.69 -9.37 1.22
N GLU A 42 21.52 -10.55 1.79
CA GLU A 42 21.87 -11.80 1.13
C GLU A 42 21.21 -11.95 -0.25
N ARG A 43 22.00 -12.44 -1.22
CA ARG A 43 21.54 -12.81 -2.55
C ARG A 43 20.37 -13.79 -2.45
N ARG A 44 19.32 -13.56 -3.24
CA ARG A 44 18.16 -14.45 -3.32
C ARG A 44 17.67 -14.54 -4.77
N ASP A 45 17.42 -15.76 -5.21
CA ASP A 45 16.76 -16.05 -6.50
C ASP A 45 15.22 -16.08 -6.33
N GLY A 46 14.48 -16.08 -7.43
CA GLY A 46 13.01 -16.13 -7.42
C GLY A 46 12.34 -14.78 -7.13
N VAL A 47 13.08 -13.67 -7.18
CA VAL A 47 12.58 -12.32 -6.88
C VAL A 47 12.12 -11.66 -8.18
N TRP A 48 10.95 -12.08 -8.68
CA TRP A 48 10.47 -11.68 -10.01
C TRP A 48 9.16 -10.89 -9.97
N SER A 49 8.56 -10.74 -8.78
CA SER A 49 7.34 -9.98 -8.59
C SER A 49 7.66 -8.58 -8.05
N ALA A 50 6.85 -7.58 -8.42
CA ALA A 50 6.95 -6.25 -7.83
C ALA A 50 6.82 -6.27 -6.28
N PRO A 51 5.93 -7.07 -5.67
CA PRO A 51 5.91 -7.26 -4.21
C PRO A 51 7.24 -7.71 -3.62
N ASP A 52 7.86 -8.75 -4.21
CA ASP A 52 9.09 -9.33 -3.66
C ASP A 52 10.28 -8.38 -3.82
N VAL A 53 10.35 -7.67 -4.95
CA VAL A 53 11.36 -6.63 -5.17
C VAL A 53 11.18 -5.50 -4.16
N ALA A 54 9.95 -5.00 -3.96
CA ALA A 54 9.67 -3.92 -3.01
C ALA A 54 10.02 -4.33 -1.57
N ARG A 55 9.61 -5.54 -1.13
CA ARG A 55 10.02 -6.11 0.16
C ARG A 55 11.53 -6.12 0.32
N ARG A 56 12.27 -6.58 -0.68
CA ARG A 56 13.74 -6.60 -0.61
C ARG A 56 14.36 -5.21 -0.65
N MET A 57 13.77 -4.24 -1.34
CA MET A 57 14.18 -2.84 -1.26
C MET A 57 14.05 -2.30 0.18
N THR A 58 12.92 -2.58 0.85
CA THR A 58 12.70 -2.16 2.25
C THR A 58 13.69 -2.84 3.20
N ALA A 59 13.95 -4.14 3.02
CA ALA A 59 14.92 -4.88 3.81
C ALA A 59 16.36 -4.36 3.60
N ALA A 60 16.74 -4.03 2.36
CA ALA A 60 18.04 -3.46 2.06
C ALA A 60 18.24 -2.07 2.71
N LEU A 61 17.21 -1.21 2.68
CA LEU A 61 17.25 0.08 3.37
C LEU A 61 17.39 -0.10 4.88
N ALA A 62 16.62 -1.02 5.47
CA ALA A 62 16.71 -1.33 6.89
C ALA A 62 18.10 -1.87 7.29
N ALA A 63 18.66 -2.81 6.51
CA ALA A 63 20.01 -3.35 6.74
C ALA A 63 21.11 -2.28 6.59
N ALA A 64 20.91 -1.32 5.68
CA ALA A 64 21.77 -0.15 5.53
C ALA A 64 21.53 0.93 6.61
N LYS A 65 20.61 0.71 7.55
CA LYS A 65 20.16 1.70 8.56
C LYS A 65 19.66 3.01 7.95
N ALA A 66 19.15 2.94 6.73
CA ALA A 66 18.52 4.05 6.03
C ALA A 66 17.00 4.02 6.30
N PRO A 67 16.36 5.20 6.43
CA PRO A 67 14.91 5.25 6.57
C PRO A 67 14.24 4.71 5.31
N VAL A 68 13.20 3.89 5.49
CA VAL A 68 12.34 3.46 4.38
C VAL A 68 11.38 4.62 4.04
N PRO A 69 11.38 5.14 2.80
CA PRO A 69 10.46 6.20 2.44
C PRO A 69 9.01 5.72 2.48
N ALA A 70 8.09 6.55 2.99
CA ALA A 70 6.68 6.19 3.12
C ALA A 70 6.02 5.80 1.78
N TRP A 71 6.37 6.44 0.67
CA TRP A 71 5.87 6.06 -0.66
C TRP A 71 6.29 4.65 -1.07
N LEU A 72 7.46 4.16 -0.63
CA LEU A 72 7.92 2.81 -0.92
C LEU A 72 7.14 1.79 -0.08
N GLU A 73 6.86 2.12 1.18
CA GLU A 73 5.99 1.30 2.02
C GLU A 73 4.58 1.17 1.44
N LEU A 74 4.02 2.26 0.92
CA LEU A 74 2.71 2.25 0.26
C LEU A 74 2.74 1.45 -1.04
N ALA A 75 3.81 1.55 -1.84
CA ALA A 75 3.98 0.75 -3.04
C ALA A 75 4.07 -0.75 -2.72
N GLU A 76 4.79 -1.11 -1.66
CA GLU A 76 4.92 -2.48 -1.17
C GLU A 76 3.56 -3.03 -0.70
N LEU A 77 2.82 -2.25 0.09
CA LEU A 77 1.45 -2.59 0.51
C LEU A 77 0.51 -2.80 -0.68
N ASP A 78 0.53 -1.90 -1.66
CA ASP A 78 -0.31 -2.00 -2.85
C ASP A 78 -0.02 -3.27 -3.66
N ALA A 79 1.27 -3.60 -3.81
CA ALA A 79 1.70 -4.75 -4.58
C ALA A 79 1.16 -6.07 -3.98
N ARG A 80 1.12 -6.17 -2.65
CA ARG A 80 0.62 -7.35 -1.91
C ARG A 80 -0.88 -7.36 -1.67
N LYS A 81 -1.61 -6.27 -1.98
CA LYS A 81 -2.98 -6.05 -1.47
C LYS A 81 -3.94 -7.21 -1.69
N LYS A 82 -3.80 -7.97 -2.78
CA LYS A 82 -4.68 -9.10 -3.10
C LYS A 82 -4.58 -10.25 -2.09
N GLU A 83 -3.41 -10.42 -1.47
CA GLU A 83 -3.11 -11.43 -0.46
C GLU A 83 -3.46 -10.97 0.96
N LEU A 84 -3.69 -9.66 1.14
CA LEU A 84 -3.96 -9.09 2.45
C LEU A 84 -5.38 -9.45 2.95
N PRO A 85 -5.54 -9.67 4.27
CA PRO A 85 -6.83 -9.81 4.91
C PRO A 85 -7.79 -8.67 4.56
N ARG A 86 -9.08 -9.02 4.55
CA ARG A 86 -10.17 -8.13 4.20
C ARG A 86 -11.15 -8.00 5.36
N VAL A 87 -11.65 -6.79 5.59
CA VAL A 87 -12.72 -6.50 6.54
C VAL A 87 -13.61 -5.40 5.95
N VAL A 88 -14.93 -5.54 6.12
CA VAL A 88 -15.89 -4.51 5.74
C VAL A 88 -16.48 -3.92 7.00
N LEU A 89 -16.49 -2.60 7.11
CA LEU A 89 -17.00 -1.89 8.28
C LEU A 89 -18.21 -1.05 7.89
N ALA A 90 -19.27 -1.04 8.69
CA ALA A 90 -20.43 -0.17 8.50
C ALA A 90 -20.34 1.12 9.32
N MET A 91 -20.84 2.21 8.75
CA MET A 91 -20.82 3.54 9.35
C MET A 91 -21.98 4.40 8.85
N HIS A 92 -22.00 5.69 9.25
CA HIS A 92 -23.00 6.64 8.76
C HIS A 92 -22.64 7.24 7.41
N CYS A 93 -21.36 7.59 7.20
CA CYS A 93 -20.87 8.20 5.97
C CYS A 93 -19.56 7.54 5.52
N PHE A 94 -19.59 6.82 4.41
CA PHE A 94 -18.44 6.13 3.86
C PHE A 94 -17.32 7.05 3.32
N TRP A 95 -17.56 8.34 3.08
CA TRP A 95 -16.53 9.29 2.65
C TRP A 95 -15.64 9.66 3.84
N GLU A 96 -16.28 9.98 4.97
CA GLU A 96 -15.58 10.18 6.24
C GLU A 96 -14.88 8.89 6.65
N GLY A 97 -15.57 7.77 6.53
CA GLY A 97 -15.04 6.43 6.73
C GLY A 97 -13.77 6.15 5.94
N GLN A 98 -13.83 6.32 4.62
CA GLN A 98 -12.70 6.09 3.72
C GLN A 98 -11.51 6.99 4.07
N ALA A 99 -11.77 8.26 4.40
CA ALA A 99 -10.71 9.20 4.80
C ALA A 99 -10.05 8.76 6.11
N LYS A 100 -10.83 8.49 7.16
CA LYS A 100 -10.31 8.14 8.49
C LYS A 100 -9.66 6.75 8.49
N LEU A 101 -10.30 5.74 7.92
CA LEU A 101 -9.76 4.38 7.83
C LEU A 101 -8.56 4.32 6.88
N GLY A 102 -8.57 5.07 5.78
CA GLY A 102 -7.43 5.19 4.88
C GLY A 102 -6.20 5.85 5.51
N ALA A 103 -6.39 6.63 6.59
CA ALA A 103 -5.30 7.18 7.38
C ALA A 103 -4.66 6.15 8.33
N SER A 104 -5.31 5.01 8.59
CA SER A 104 -4.78 3.99 9.50
C SER A 104 -3.51 3.34 8.96
N ARG A 105 -2.56 3.06 9.85
CA ARG A 105 -1.32 2.37 9.49
C ARG A 105 -1.64 0.97 8.97
N GLY A 106 -0.97 0.54 7.91
CA GLY A 106 -1.15 -0.80 7.34
C GLY A 106 -2.37 -0.96 6.41
N VAL A 107 -3.23 0.05 6.26
CA VAL A 107 -4.33 -0.01 5.28
C VAL A 107 -3.76 0.15 3.87
N ALA A 108 -3.98 -0.87 3.03
CA ALA A 108 -3.55 -0.92 1.64
C ALA A 108 -4.66 -0.54 0.66
N ASP A 109 -5.92 -0.77 1.04
CA ASP A 109 -7.08 -0.37 0.26
C ASP A 109 -8.25 -0.02 1.18
N ALA A 110 -9.07 0.93 0.74
CA ALA A 110 -10.31 1.35 1.40
C ALA A 110 -11.28 1.80 0.32
N ARG A 111 -12.41 1.10 0.16
CA ARG A 111 -13.40 1.36 -0.89
C ARG A 111 -14.79 1.60 -0.30
N PRO A 112 -15.44 2.72 -0.63
CA PRO A 112 -16.84 2.92 -0.30
C PRO A 112 -17.71 1.88 -1.02
N ALA A 113 -18.65 1.30 -0.29
CA ALA A 113 -19.59 0.31 -0.81
C ALA A 113 -20.89 0.34 0.01
N PHE A 114 -21.85 -0.50 -0.39
CA PHE A 114 -23.09 -0.75 0.33
C PHE A 114 -23.19 -2.22 0.69
N LEU A 115 -23.57 -2.51 1.94
CA LEU A 115 -23.84 -3.88 2.38
C LEU A 115 -24.98 -3.88 3.39
N ASP A 116 -25.97 -4.75 3.20
CA ASP A 116 -27.16 -4.86 4.05
C ASP A 116 -27.90 -3.53 4.29
N GLY A 117 -27.93 -2.67 3.26
CA GLY A 117 -28.59 -1.36 3.31
C GLY A 117 -27.81 -0.29 4.08
N GLU A 118 -26.57 -0.58 4.48
CA GLU A 118 -25.69 0.36 5.16
C GLU A 118 -24.57 0.84 4.24
N GLU A 119 -24.13 2.09 4.46
CA GLU A 119 -22.86 2.57 3.93
C GLU A 119 -21.70 1.87 4.65
N VAL A 120 -20.82 1.28 3.86
CA VAL A 120 -19.67 0.52 4.36
C VAL A 120 -18.37 0.95 3.67
N VAL A 121 -17.26 0.60 4.31
CA VAL A 121 -15.93 0.68 3.69
C VAL A 121 -15.33 -0.72 3.68
N ASP A 122 -15.02 -1.21 2.48
CA ASP A 122 -14.31 -2.45 2.23
C ASP A 122 -12.80 -2.19 2.30
N LEU A 123 -12.16 -2.75 3.33
CA LEU A 123 -10.76 -2.55 3.67
C LEU A 123 -9.93 -3.78 3.35
N ARG A 124 -8.71 -3.52 2.87
CA ARG A 124 -7.60 -4.47 2.92
C ARG A 124 -6.47 -3.89 3.75
N PHE A 125 -5.96 -4.67 4.69
CA PHE A 125 -4.94 -4.19 5.62
C PHE A 125 -3.87 -5.25 5.88
N ASP A 126 -2.70 -4.78 6.26
CA ASP A 126 -1.53 -5.60 6.53
C ASP A 126 -1.41 -5.92 8.04
N PRO A 127 -1.63 -7.19 8.45
CA PRO A 127 -1.57 -7.57 9.85
C PRO A 127 -0.15 -7.47 10.44
N GLU A 128 0.90 -7.42 9.62
CA GLU A 128 2.28 -7.19 10.08
C GLU A 128 2.48 -5.74 10.57
N ARG A 129 1.60 -4.82 10.16
CA ARG A 129 1.70 -3.38 10.45
C ARG A 129 0.60 -2.87 11.39
N SER A 130 -0.56 -3.50 11.38
CA SER A 130 -1.69 -3.24 12.28
C SER A 130 -2.53 -4.50 12.38
N THR A 131 -2.69 -5.04 13.58
CA THR A 131 -3.54 -6.21 13.80
C THR A 131 -5.00 -5.89 13.53
N LEU A 132 -5.82 -6.93 13.31
CA LEU A 132 -7.27 -6.77 13.16
C LEU A 132 -7.88 -6.10 14.39
N ALA A 133 -7.45 -6.50 15.60
CA ALA A 133 -7.98 -5.95 16.84
C ALA A 133 -7.69 -4.44 16.95
N GLU A 134 -6.45 -4.01 16.72
CA GLU A 134 -6.07 -2.59 16.74
C GLU A 134 -6.87 -1.76 15.72
N LEU A 135 -7.08 -2.31 14.52
CA LEU A 135 -7.87 -1.65 13.47
C LEU A 135 -9.34 -1.50 13.91
N LEU A 136 -9.94 -2.56 14.45
CA LEU A 136 -11.33 -2.54 14.89
C LEU A 136 -11.54 -1.64 16.09
N GLU A 137 -10.63 -1.64 17.07
CA GLU A 137 -10.70 -0.74 18.23
C GLU A 137 -10.60 0.72 17.80
N ALA A 138 -9.67 1.04 16.89
CA ALA A 138 -9.54 2.39 16.36
C ALA A 138 -10.79 2.82 15.58
N ALA A 139 -11.35 1.93 14.76
CA ALA A 139 -12.57 2.21 14.01
C ALA A 139 -13.78 2.37 14.93
N ASP A 140 -13.93 1.54 15.96
CA ASP A 140 -15.04 1.61 16.91
C ASP A 140 -15.00 2.90 17.73
N ARG A 141 -13.83 3.27 18.26
CA ARG A 141 -13.63 4.57 18.93
C ARG A 141 -13.97 5.76 18.05
N ALA A 142 -13.80 5.64 16.74
CA ALA A 142 -14.12 6.68 15.77
C ALA A 142 -15.57 6.64 15.27
N GLY A 143 -16.41 5.69 15.75
CA GLY A 143 -17.79 5.51 15.28
C GLY A 143 -17.91 4.91 13.87
N LEU A 144 -16.85 4.25 13.38
CA LEU A 144 -16.72 3.73 12.01
C LEU A 144 -16.89 2.20 11.93
N ALA A 145 -17.32 1.56 13.01
CA ALA A 145 -17.49 0.10 13.11
C ALA A 145 -18.84 -0.29 13.73
N LYS A 146 -19.95 0.31 13.27
CA LYS A 146 -21.31 -0.06 13.72
C LYS A 146 -21.60 -1.55 13.53
N ARG A 147 -21.02 -2.10 12.48
CA ARG A 147 -21.03 -3.52 12.13
C ARG A 147 -19.71 -3.83 11.42
N ALA A 148 -19.26 -5.06 11.52
CA ALA A 148 -18.09 -5.53 10.80
C ALA A 148 -18.39 -6.89 10.17
N TRP A 149 -17.99 -7.06 8.90
CA TRP A 149 -18.02 -8.35 8.23
C TRP A 149 -16.58 -8.84 8.02
N ILE A 150 -16.33 -10.06 8.47
CA ILE A 150 -15.01 -10.65 8.59
C ILE A 150 -14.92 -11.93 7.76
N THR A 151 -13.83 -12.08 7.02
CA THR A 151 -13.50 -13.31 6.30
C THR A 151 -12.67 -14.22 7.20
N GLY A 152 -13.03 -15.50 7.29
CA GLY A 152 -12.30 -16.49 8.10
C GLY A 152 -12.82 -16.63 9.53
N GLU A 153 -12.84 -17.85 10.05
CA GLU A 153 -13.39 -18.14 11.38
C GLU A 153 -12.49 -17.60 12.51
N ARG A 154 -11.17 -17.67 12.34
CA ARG A 154 -10.20 -17.20 13.34
C ARG A 154 -10.25 -15.68 13.50
N GLU A 155 -10.31 -14.98 12.38
CA GLU A 155 -10.44 -13.52 12.33
C GLU A 155 -11.79 -13.09 12.90
N LEU A 156 -12.87 -13.82 12.61
CA LEU A 156 -14.19 -13.54 13.18
C LEU A 156 -14.19 -13.68 14.70
N GLU A 157 -13.55 -14.72 15.24
CA GLU A 157 -13.40 -14.88 16.69
C GLU A 157 -12.62 -13.71 17.32
N ALA A 158 -11.51 -13.30 16.70
CA ALA A 158 -10.75 -12.13 17.14
C ALA A 158 -11.59 -10.84 17.09
N ALA A 159 -12.35 -10.63 16.02
CA ALA A 159 -13.24 -9.47 15.89
C ALA A 159 -14.36 -9.46 16.93
N ARG A 160 -14.93 -10.63 17.28
CA ARG A 160 -15.96 -10.75 18.32
C ARG A 160 -15.46 -10.38 19.71
N ARG A 161 -14.16 -10.56 20.00
CA ARG A 161 -13.56 -10.08 21.26
C ARG A 161 -13.57 -8.55 21.38
N VAL A 162 -13.59 -7.84 20.24
CA VAL A 162 -13.61 -6.36 20.20
C VAL A 162 -15.03 -5.82 20.05
N LEU A 163 -15.81 -6.36 19.12
CA LEU A 163 -17.09 -5.79 18.70
C LEU A 163 -18.33 -6.57 19.18
N GLY A 164 -18.14 -7.75 19.79
CA GLY A 164 -19.23 -8.65 20.15
C GLY A 164 -20.03 -9.11 18.93
N ASP A 165 -21.37 -9.13 19.07
CA ASP A 165 -22.31 -9.58 18.03
C ASP A 165 -22.39 -8.65 16.79
N ARG A 166 -21.72 -7.49 16.84
CA ARG A 166 -21.57 -6.60 15.69
C ARG A 166 -20.59 -7.17 14.65
N ALA A 167 -19.71 -8.10 15.03
CA ALA A 167 -18.83 -8.82 14.12
C ALA A 167 -19.54 -10.07 13.54
N ARG A 168 -19.66 -10.12 12.22
CA ARG A 168 -20.42 -11.14 11.48
C ARG A 168 -19.58 -11.78 10.37
N PRO A 169 -19.86 -13.03 9.98
CA PRO A 169 -19.33 -13.57 8.75
C PRO A 169 -19.98 -12.88 7.54
N PHE A 170 -19.32 -12.95 6.38
CA PHE A 170 -19.93 -12.54 5.11
C PHE A 170 -21.08 -13.48 4.73
N ALA A 171 -22.25 -12.92 4.45
CA ALA A 171 -23.35 -13.63 3.80
C ALA A 171 -23.42 -13.35 2.29
N LYS A 172 -22.94 -12.17 1.87
CA LYS A 172 -22.83 -11.73 0.48
C LYS A 172 -21.72 -10.69 0.34
N GLU A 173 -21.31 -10.42 -0.90
CA GLU A 173 -20.35 -9.36 -1.20
C GLU A 173 -20.98 -7.96 -1.08
N PRO A 174 -20.22 -6.93 -0.67
CA PRO A 174 -20.65 -5.54 -0.75
C PRO A 174 -20.82 -5.09 -2.20
N ASP A 175 -21.86 -4.31 -2.46
CA ASP A 175 -22.09 -3.65 -3.73
C ASP A 175 -21.21 -2.38 -3.80
N PRO A 176 -20.29 -2.25 -4.78
CA PRO A 176 -19.43 -1.08 -4.86
C PRO A 176 -20.23 0.22 -5.01
N ALA A 177 -19.81 1.28 -4.32
CA ALA A 177 -20.37 2.60 -4.54
C ALA A 177 -20.00 3.12 -5.95
N PRO A 178 -20.75 4.10 -6.48
CA PRO A 178 -20.38 4.79 -7.71
C PRO A 178 -18.91 5.25 -7.71
N ALA A 179 -18.27 5.18 -8.87
CA ALA A 179 -16.88 5.60 -9.00
C ALA A 179 -16.67 7.07 -8.60
N SER A 180 -17.68 7.94 -8.67
CA SER A 180 -17.60 9.33 -8.20
C SER A 180 -17.41 9.46 -6.68
N ASP A 181 -17.82 8.46 -5.92
CA ASP A 181 -17.82 8.49 -4.44
C ASP A 181 -16.49 8.00 -3.86
N ASP A 182 -15.74 7.23 -4.63
CA ASP A 182 -14.44 6.72 -4.25
C ASP A 182 -13.33 7.79 -4.31
N LEU A 183 -12.49 7.89 -3.29
CA LEU A 183 -11.34 8.82 -3.22
C LEU A 183 -11.75 10.28 -3.46
N ARG A 184 -12.87 10.68 -2.85
CA ARG A 184 -13.54 11.97 -3.10
C ARG A 184 -12.66 13.21 -2.93
N ALA A 185 -11.81 13.26 -1.89
CA ALA A 185 -10.94 14.41 -1.65
C ALA A 185 -9.79 14.45 -2.67
N LEU A 186 -9.22 13.28 -2.99
CA LEU A 186 -8.17 13.17 -4.00
C LEU A 186 -8.65 13.62 -5.39
N LYS A 187 -9.85 13.20 -5.81
CA LYS A 187 -10.40 13.55 -7.13
C LYS A 187 -10.68 15.04 -7.32
N ARG A 188 -10.71 15.81 -6.24
CA ARG A 188 -10.90 17.27 -6.24
C ARG A 188 -9.58 18.04 -6.10
N SER A 189 -8.46 17.33 -6.13
CA SER A 189 -7.12 17.87 -5.95
C SER A 189 -6.27 17.60 -7.20
N PRO A 190 -5.32 18.48 -7.57
CA PRO A 190 -4.35 18.21 -8.63
C PRO A 190 -3.52 16.93 -8.40
N VAL A 191 -3.43 16.46 -7.15
CA VAL A 191 -2.78 15.19 -6.81
C VAL A 191 -3.49 14.01 -7.49
N GLY A 192 -4.80 14.11 -7.73
CA GLY A 192 -5.59 13.09 -8.42
C GLY A 192 -5.14 12.81 -9.86
N ASP A 193 -4.42 13.73 -10.49
CA ASP A 193 -3.90 13.58 -11.86
C ASP A 193 -2.56 12.85 -11.93
N LEU A 194 -1.97 12.52 -10.76
CA LEU A 194 -0.72 11.79 -10.68
C LEU A 194 -0.96 10.28 -10.84
N PRO A 195 0.00 9.53 -11.41
CA PRO A 195 -0.07 8.07 -11.45
C PRO A 195 0.23 7.51 -10.05
N LEU A 196 -0.80 7.32 -9.23
CA LEU A 196 -0.70 6.76 -7.87
C LEU A 196 -1.05 5.28 -7.86
N CYS A 197 -0.35 4.48 -7.06
CA CYS A 197 -0.86 3.15 -6.70
C CYS A 197 -2.07 3.30 -5.76
N ARG A 198 -2.86 2.23 -5.54
CA ARG A 198 -4.10 2.34 -4.76
C ARG A 198 -3.83 2.72 -3.31
N ALA A 199 -2.85 2.10 -2.66
CA ALA A 199 -2.48 2.43 -1.28
C ALA A 199 -2.02 3.90 -1.15
N GLN A 200 -1.24 4.41 -2.11
CA GLN A 200 -0.88 5.83 -2.17
C GLN A 200 -2.09 6.73 -2.34
N ALA A 201 -3.03 6.37 -3.23
CA ALA A 201 -4.24 7.14 -3.47
C ALA A 201 -5.15 7.21 -2.23
N VAL A 202 -5.31 6.09 -1.52
CA VAL A 202 -6.06 6.02 -0.25
C VAL A 202 -5.41 6.92 0.80
N ARG A 203 -4.08 6.83 0.96
CA ARG A 203 -3.32 7.69 1.89
C ARG A 203 -3.45 9.17 1.53
N ALA A 204 -3.26 9.53 0.26
CA ALA A 204 -3.36 10.91 -0.21
C ALA A 204 -4.79 11.46 -0.04
N ASN A 205 -5.83 10.66 -0.34
CA ASN A 205 -7.21 11.03 -0.10
C ASN A 205 -7.47 11.33 1.39
N ALA A 206 -6.97 10.50 2.28
CA ALA A 206 -7.09 10.70 3.72
C ALA A 206 -6.39 12.00 4.19
N GLU A 207 -5.18 12.25 3.70
CA GLU A 207 -4.40 13.45 4.04
C GLU A 207 -5.05 14.74 3.54
N LEU A 208 -5.55 14.73 2.29
CA LEU A 208 -6.31 15.82 1.69
C LEU A 208 -7.62 16.07 2.44
N ALA A 209 -8.39 15.02 2.75
CA ALA A 209 -9.65 15.16 3.50
C ALA A 209 -9.44 15.77 4.90
N ALA A 210 -8.28 15.54 5.52
CA ALA A 210 -7.97 16.04 6.85
C ALA A 210 -7.35 17.44 6.86
N ASN A 211 -6.49 17.77 5.89
CA ASN A 211 -5.67 18.99 5.96
C ASN A 211 -5.53 19.73 4.61
N ASP A 212 -6.26 19.33 3.56
CA ASP A 212 -6.11 19.81 2.18
C ASP A 212 -4.67 19.73 1.62
N GLN A 213 -3.80 18.93 2.25
CA GLN A 213 -2.40 18.77 1.88
C GLN A 213 -1.95 17.32 2.00
N VAL A 214 -1.10 16.90 1.07
CA VAL A 214 -0.43 15.60 1.10
C VAL A 214 0.91 15.74 1.82
N ARG A 215 1.20 14.81 2.72
CA ARG A 215 2.42 14.84 3.53
C ARG A 215 3.66 14.57 2.68
N ALA A 216 4.77 15.16 3.08
CA ALA A 216 6.08 14.84 2.50
C ALA A 216 6.35 13.34 2.65
N GLY A 217 6.76 12.70 1.56
CA GLY A 217 7.05 11.27 1.51
C GLY A 217 5.87 10.38 1.10
N THR A 218 4.61 10.86 1.10
CA THR A 218 3.48 10.10 0.53
C THR A 218 3.63 9.93 -0.98
N LEU A 219 4.08 10.98 -1.65
CA LEU A 219 4.46 10.96 -3.05
C LEU A 219 5.92 10.56 -3.21
N SER A 220 6.23 9.79 -4.26
CA SER A 220 7.61 9.57 -4.70
C SER A 220 8.22 10.87 -5.21
N PRO A 221 9.57 10.99 -5.24
CA PRO A 221 10.23 12.20 -5.75
C PRO A 221 9.79 12.60 -7.16
N ARG A 222 9.56 11.63 -8.05
CA ARG A 222 9.06 11.88 -9.41
C ARG A 222 7.62 12.41 -9.43
N GLN A 223 6.75 11.89 -8.57
CA GLN A 223 5.38 12.37 -8.44
C GLN A 223 5.34 13.79 -7.87
N ALA A 224 6.16 14.08 -6.85
CA ALA A 224 6.26 15.42 -6.27
C ALA A 224 6.81 16.45 -7.26
N ASP A 225 7.86 16.11 -8.01
CA ASP A 225 8.40 16.96 -9.09
C ASP A 225 7.32 17.26 -10.16
N ARG A 226 6.57 16.24 -10.60
CA ARG A 226 5.47 16.41 -11.55
C ARG A 226 4.37 17.36 -11.03
N LEU A 227 3.96 17.20 -9.77
CA LEU A 227 2.96 18.06 -9.14
C LEU A 227 3.42 19.53 -9.07
N SER A 228 4.72 19.75 -8.77
CA SER A 228 5.30 21.09 -8.72
C SER A 228 5.26 21.78 -10.08
N LYS A 229 5.54 21.03 -11.16
CA LYS A 229 5.50 21.52 -12.55
C LYS A 229 4.08 21.85 -13.00
N GLN A 230 3.09 21.00 -12.68
CA GLN A 230 1.67 21.30 -12.94
C GLN A 230 1.23 22.60 -12.29
N SER A 231 1.62 22.81 -11.02
CA SER A 231 1.29 24.03 -10.27
C SER A 231 1.93 25.29 -10.85
N ALA A 232 3.10 25.17 -11.48
CA ALA A 232 3.75 26.27 -12.19
C ALA A 232 3.05 26.61 -13.51
N SER A 233 2.65 25.59 -14.28
CA SER A 233 1.94 25.78 -15.55
C SER A 233 0.53 26.35 -15.41
N ALA A 234 -0.16 26.11 -14.29
CA ALA A 234 -1.50 26.65 -14.03
C ALA A 234 -1.51 28.15 -13.65
N LYS A 235 -0.34 28.78 -13.45
CA LYS A 235 -0.19 30.20 -13.12
C LYS A 235 0.11 31.09 -14.35
N HIS A 236 0.09 30.51 -15.54
CA HIS A 236 0.27 31.18 -16.83
C HIS A 236 -0.92 30.89 -17.73
#